data_AF-A0A345HPN4-F1
#
_entry.id   AF-A0A345HPN4-F1
#
_cell.length_a   1.000
_cell.length_b   1.000
_cell.length_c   1.000
_cell.angle_alpha   90.00
_cell.angle_beta   90.00
_cell.angle_gamma   90.00
#
_symmetry.space_group_name_H-M   'P 1'
#
loop_
_entity.id
_entity.type
_entity.pdbx_description
1 polymer ?
#
loop_
_entity_poly.entity_id
_entity_poly.type
_entity_poly.pdbx_seq_one_letter_code
_entity_poly.pdbx_strand_id
1 'polypeptide(L)' 'MSLLPAVLNDIAALTAVTGMTYAVTLLAVATASIASRSPARRRDARATLAILMRRRPPC' A
#
# COMPACT_ATOMS: atom_id res chain seq x y z
N MET A 1 14.36 -31.51 -16.97
CA MET A 1 13.33 -30.45 -17.10
C MET A 1 13.84 -29.21 -16.39
N SER A 2 13.84 -28.04 -17.03
CA SER A 2 14.41 -26.82 -16.44
C SER A 2 13.41 -26.17 -15.48
N LEU A 3 13.81 -25.95 -14.23
CA LEU A 3 13.00 -25.33 -13.16
C LEU A 3 12.95 -23.80 -13.26
N LEU A 4 13.89 -23.21 -14.01
CA LEU A 4 14.05 -21.77 -14.07
C LEU A 4 12.80 -21.01 -14.56
N PRO A 5 12.07 -21.46 -15.61
CA PRO A 5 10.87 -20.76 -16.08
C PRO A 5 9.74 -20.78 -15.04
N ALA A 6 9.57 -21.88 -14.31
CA ALA A 6 8.55 -22.01 -13.27
C ALA A 6 8.84 -21.06 -12.11
N VAL A 7 10.08 -21.02 -11.64
CA VAL A 7 10.50 -20.13 -10.55
C VAL A 7 10.32 -18.66 -10.93
N LEU A 8 10.65 -18.26 -12.16
CA LEU A 8 10.45 -16.88 -12.63
C LEU A 8 8.97 -16.50 -12.66
N ASN A 9 8.11 -17.42 -13.09
CA ASN A 9 6.66 -17.19 -13.10
C ASN A 9 6.10 -17.05 -11.67
N ASP A 10 6.54 -17.89 -10.74
CA ASP A 10 6.10 -17.82 -9.34
C ASP A 10 6.54 -16.50 -8.67
N ILE A 11 7.78 -16.06 -8.95
CA ILE A 11 8.28 -14.76 -8.46
C ILE A 11 7.44 -13.61 -9.05
N ALA A 12 7.13 -13.66 -10.35
CA ALA A 12 6.32 -12.64 -10.99
C ALA A 12 4.90 -12.59 -10.40
N ALA A 13 4.27 -13.74 -10.21
CA ALA A 13 2.95 -13.86 -9.57
C ALA A 13 2.98 -13.32 -8.14
N LEU A 14 3.97 -13.70 -7.34
CA LEU A 14 4.09 -13.26 -5.95
C LEU A 14 4.31 -11.74 -5.86
N THR A 15 5.14 -11.20 -6.75
CA THR A 15 5.41 -9.75 -6.82
C THR A 15 4.14 -8.99 -7.21
N ALA A 16 3.39 -9.48 -8.18
CA ALA A 16 2.14 -8.86 -8.62
C ALA A 16 1.10 -8.87 -7.49
N VAL A 17 0.91 -10.01 -6.81
CA VAL A 17 -0.03 -10.14 -5.69
C VAL A 17 0.35 -9.23 -4.53
N THR A 18 1.63 -9.18 -4.18
CA THR A 18 2.14 -8.32 -3.11
C THR A 18 1.97 -6.84 -3.46
N GLY A 19 2.27 -6.45 -4.71
CA GLY A 19 2.08 -5.09 -5.18
C GLY A 19 0.61 -4.66 -5.18
N MET A 20 -0.29 -5.53 -5.64
CA MET A 20 -1.73 -5.26 -5.63
C MET A 20 -2.28 -5.15 -4.21
N THR A 21 -1.94 -6.06 -3.30
CA THR A 21 -2.38 -6.00 -1.90
C THR A 21 -1.89 -4.72 -1.21
N TYR A 22 -0.64 -4.32 -1.47
CA TYR A 22 -0.12 -3.04 -0.97
C TYR A 22 -0.86 -1.83 -1.56
N ALA A 23 -1.14 -1.83 -2.86
CA ALA A 23 -1.90 -0.74 -3.49
C ALA A 23 -3.34 -0.64 -2.97
N VAL A 24 -4.02 -1.78 -2.79
CA VAL A 24 -5.39 -1.85 -2.25
C VAL A 24 -5.43 -1.35 -0.81
N THR A 25 -4.47 -1.73 0.03
CA THR A 25 -4.41 -1.24 1.42
C THR A 25 -4.17 0.27 1.47
N LEU A 26 -3.27 0.82 0.64
CA LEU A 26 -3.10 2.27 0.51
C LEU A 26 -4.37 2.98 0.05
N LEU A 27 -5.08 2.42 -0.93
CA LEU A 27 -6.35 2.98 -1.42
C LEU A 27 -7.43 2.96 -0.34
N ALA A 28 -7.54 1.87 0.43
CA ALA A 28 -8.46 1.76 1.55
C ALA A 28 -8.16 2.81 2.64
N VAL A 29 -6.89 3.01 2.99
CA VAL A 29 -6.49 4.04 3.96
C VAL A 29 -6.75 5.44 3.40
N ALA A 30 -6.45 5.68 2.12
CA ALA A 30 -6.70 6.96 1.47
C ALA A 30 -8.21 7.30 1.45
N THR A 31 -9.05 6.34 1.05
CA THR A 31 -10.51 6.51 1.03
C THR A 31 -11.07 6.72 2.43
N ALA A 32 -10.61 5.96 3.44
CA ALA A 32 -10.98 6.18 4.84
C ALA A 32 -10.56 7.58 5.33
N SER A 33 -9.38 8.07 4.92
CA SER A 33 -8.91 9.42 5.27
C SER A 33 -9.82 10.52 4.72
N ILE A 34 -10.29 10.35 3.48
CA ILE A 34 -11.14 11.31 2.78
C ILE A 34 -12.57 11.25 3.32
N ALA A 35 -13.10 10.04 3.57
CA ALA A 35 -14.45 9.83 4.09
C ALA A 35 -14.61 10.29 5.55
N SER A 36 -13.50 10.42 6.30
CA SER A 36 -13.56 10.95 7.66
C SER A 36 -13.89 12.46 7.67
N ARG A 37 -15.08 12.80 8.18
CA ARG A 37 -15.58 14.20 8.30
C ARG A 37 -14.86 15.05 9.35
N SER A 38 -14.11 14.44 10.26
CA SER A 38 -13.37 15.14 11.32
C SER A 38 -12.00 15.60 10.81
N PRO A 39 -11.66 16.90 10.91
CA PRO A 39 -10.35 17.41 10.49
C PRO A 39 -9.20 16.80 11.31
N ALA A 40 -9.44 16.42 12.57
CA ALA A 40 -8.49 15.67 13.39
C ALA A 40 -8.24 14.26 12.81
N ARG A 41 -9.32 13.56 12.42
CA ARG A 41 -9.27 12.20 11.86
C ARG A 41 -8.61 12.15 10.47
N ARG A 42 -8.77 13.23 9.68
CA ARG A 42 -8.05 13.46 8.42
C ARG A 42 -6.54 13.58 8.62
N ARG A 43 -6.10 14.22 9.71
CA ARG A 43 -4.68 14.43 10.03
C ARG A 43 -4.02 13.12 10.46
N ASP A 44 -4.69 12.33 11.28
CA ASP A 44 -4.22 10.99 11.69
C ASP A 44 -4.11 10.06 10.50
N ALA A 45 -5.12 10.02 9.64
CA ALA A 45 -5.11 9.15 8.46
C ALA A 45 -4.02 9.57 7.45
N ARG A 46 -3.73 10.87 7.30
CA ARG A 46 -2.57 11.35 6.52
C ARG A 46 -1.24 10.94 7.15
N ALA A 47 -1.12 10.95 8.48
CA ALA A 47 0.07 10.48 9.17
C ALA A 47 0.28 8.96 8.97
N THR A 48 -0.78 8.16 9.03
CA THR A 48 -0.71 6.73 8.70
C THR A 48 -0.32 6.51 7.24
N LEU A 49 -0.88 7.28 6.31
CA LEU A 49 -0.53 7.22 4.89
C LEU A 49 0.92 7.64 4.64
N ALA A 50 1.43 8.64 5.36
CA ALA A 50 2.82 9.07 5.30
C ALA A 50 3.77 7.98 5.82
N ILE A 51 3.41 7.30 6.92
CA ILE A 51 4.16 6.14 7.45
C ILE A 51 4.15 4.99 6.44
N LEU A 52 2.99 4.63 5.90
CA LEU A 52 2.86 3.57 4.90
C LEU A 52 3.66 3.89 3.64
N MET A 53 3.56 5.11 3.11
CA MET A 53 4.34 5.56 1.95
C MET A 53 5.79 5.91 2.27
N ARG A 54 6.25 5.70 3.51
CA ARG A 54 7.60 6.04 3.98
C ARG A 54 8.00 7.49 3.65
N ARG A 55 7.01 8.39 3.54
CA ARG A 55 7.22 9.82 3.31
C ARG A 55 7.42 10.46 4.68
N ARG A 56 8.57 11.11 4.89
CA ARG A 56 8.85 11.88 6.11
C ARG A 56 7.69 12.86 6.37
N PRO A 57 7.22 12.97 7.63
CA PRO A 57 6.21 13.95 7.96
C PRO A 57 6.74 15.37 7.68
N PRO A 58 5.93 16.27 7.11
CA PRO A 58 6.30 17.68 7.02
C PRO A 58 6.35 18.26 8.44
N CYS A 59 7.49 18.86 8.77
CA CYS A 59 7.72 19.63 9.99
C CYS A 59 6.86 20.90 10.03
#